data_AF-A0A2V5PUN6-F1
#
_entry.id   AF-A0A2V5PUN6-F1
#
_cell.length_a   1.000
_cell.length_b   1.000
_cell.length_c   1.000
_cell.angle_alpha   90.00
_cell.angle_beta   90.00
_cell.angle_gamma   90.00
#
_symmetry.space_group_name_H-M   'P 1'
#
loop_
_entity.id
_entity.type
_entity.pdbx_description
1 polymer ?
#
loop_
_entity_poly.entity_id
_entity_poly.type
_entity_poly.pdbx_seq_one_letter_code
_entity_poly.pdbx_strand_id
1 'polypeptide(L)'
;MPKKQSSAGQAFEVSTRVARQALVRRYQRDRNAPLTRPLRIYTLDPSVSDRIGGVATVRVPYEKLEPGPIGSLFKVISDGAPKILRHQPLDLDDPYLLLSSGLRPSPANGQFHPQMVYAVCSLTYAAFRRALGRDISWATNDDSADEPLRLIVRPFGARVANAGYSREAGDLSFGFFNAGKKRAGFTLRDGIICTALSHDIVAHETTHALLDGLRSLFLNPTNVDVPAFHEGFSDLVAIFLHFTYPEVV
;
A
#
# COMPACT_ATOMS: atom_id res chain seq x y z
N MET A 1 -17.24 32.91 -51.53
CA MET A 1 -17.38 32.61 -50.09
C MET A 1 -16.13 31.89 -49.62
N PRO A 2 -15.34 32.46 -48.70
CA PRO A 2 -14.13 31.83 -48.20
C PRO A 2 -14.48 30.65 -47.28
N LYS A 3 -13.93 29.47 -47.56
CA LYS A 3 -14.00 28.31 -46.67
C LYS A 3 -13.35 28.67 -45.34
N LYS A 4 -14.15 28.70 -44.26
CA LYS A 4 -13.63 28.67 -42.89
C LYS A 4 -12.71 27.47 -42.77
N GLN A 5 -11.41 27.71 -42.64
CA GLN A 5 -10.48 26.69 -42.14
C GLN A 5 -11.01 26.31 -40.75
N SER A 6 -11.52 25.08 -40.61
CA SER A 6 -11.68 24.49 -39.29
C SER A 6 -10.28 24.46 -38.69
N SER A 7 -10.03 25.21 -37.62
CA SER A 7 -8.89 24.92 -36.77
C SER A 7 -9.01 23.44 -36.42
N ALA A 8 -8.01 22.65 -36.81
CA ALA A 8 -7.90 21.29 -36.30
C ALA A 8 -7.79 21.46 -34.79
N GLY A 9 -8.90 21.27 -34.06
CA GLY A 9 -8.90 21.26 -32.61
C GLY A 9 -7.83 20.27 -32.17
N GLN A 10 -7.06 20.63 -31.14
CA GLN A 10 -6.01 19.77 -30.61
C GLN A 10 -6.58 18.36 -30.42
N ALA A 11 -6.12 17.41 -31.24
CA ALA A 11 -6.61 16.04 -31.19
C ALA A 11 -6.12 15.29 -29.95
N PHE A 12 -5.06 15.80 -29.31
CA PHE A 12 -4.43 15.25 -28.12
C PHE A 12 -3.90 16.36 -27.23
N GLU A 13 -3.91 16.11 -25.92
CA GLU A 13 -3.32 16.98 -24.90
C GLU A 13 -2.33 16.17 -24.05
N VAL A 14 -1.20 16.79 -23.69
CA VAL A 14 -0.26 16.19 -22.75
C VAL A 14 -0.78 16.42 -21.35
N SER A 15 -1.17 15.34 -20.67
CA SER A 15 -1.63 15.41 -19.29
C SER A 15 -0.56 16.00 -18.38
N THR A 16 -0.95 16.93 -17.50
CA THR A 16 -0.11 17.49 -16.42
C THR A 16 0.50 16.41 -15.52
N ARG A 17 -0.12 15.22 -15.47
CA ARG A 17 0.36 14.04 -14.74
C ARG A 17 1.70 13.51 -15.23
N VAL A 18 2.11 13.81 -16.47
CA VAL A 18 3.43 13.41 -16.98
C VAL A 18 4.54 14.06 -16.14
N ALA A 19 4.37 15.34 -15.78
CA ALA A 19 5.35 16.06 -14.95
C ALA A 19 5.41 15.53 -13.51
N ARG A 20 4.32 14.94 -12.99
CA ARG A 20 4.26 14.39 -11.62
C ARG A 20 5.27 13.27 -11.40
N GLN A 21 5.68 12.56 -12.45
CA GLN A 21 6.71 11.53 -12.32
C GLN A 21 8.06 12.10 -11.85
N ALA A 22 8.32 13.39 -12.05
CA ALA A 22 9.49 14.08 -11.53
C ALA A 22 9.35 14.48 -10.04
N LEU A 23 8.12 14.55 -9.51
CA LEU A 23 7.84 14.97 -8.13
C LEU A 23 8.01 13.84 -7.11
N VAL A 24 8.02 12.59 -7.57
CA VAL A 24 8.34 11.44 -6.72
C VAL A 24 9.80 11.52 -6.31
N ARG A 25 10.04 12.01 -5.10
CA ARG A 25 11.40 12.00 -4.54
C ARG A 25 11.76 10.59 -4.15
N ARG A 26 12.72 10.01 -4.86
CA ARG A 26 13.27 8.69 -4.54
C ARG A 26 14.09 8.79 -3.25
N TYR A 27 14.00 7.78 -2.40
CA TYR A 27 15.02 7.59 -1.39
C TYR A 27 16.36 7.27 -2.07
N GLN A 28 17.32 8.20 -1.94
CA GLN A 28 18.70 7.96 -2.34
C GLN A 28 19.43 7.27 -1.19
N ARG A 29 19.58 5.96 -1.32
CA ARG A 29 20.26 5.12 -0.33
C ARG A 29 21.72 5.54 -0.21
N ASP A 30 22.12 5.86 1.01
CA ASP A 30 23.54 6.01 1.34
C ASP A 30 24.30 4.73 0.98
N ARG A 31 25.53 4.85 0.47
CA ARG A 31 26.36 3.69 0.10
C ARG A 31 26.56 2.74 1.27
N ASN A 32 26.66 3.27 2.49
CA ASN A 32 26.90 2.54 3.72
C ASN A 32 25.61 2.08 4.41
N ALA A 33 24.43 2.53 3.95
CA ALA A 33 23.17 2.03 4.48
C ALA A 33 22.98 0.55 4.11
N PRO A 34 22.12 -0.20 4.83
CA PRO A 34 21.70 -1.53 4.40
C PRO A 34 20.97 -1.52 3.05
N LEU A 35 20.87 -2.66 2.39
CA LEU A 35 20.03 -2.79 1.18
C LEU A 35 18.55 -2.92 1.54
N THR A 36 18.27 -3.63 2.63
CA THR A 36 16.92 -3.99 3.07
C THR A 36 16.82 -3.95 4.59
N ARG A 37 15.63 -3.65 5.13
CA ARG A 37 15.25 -3.92 6.52
C ARG A 37 14.36 -5.17 6.60
N PRO A 38 14.63 -6.12 7.52
CA PRO A 38 13.75 -7.25 7.74
C PRO A 38 12.52 -6.81 8.55
N LEU A 39 11.32 -7.16 8.10
CA LEU A 39 10.06 -6.95 8.83
C LEU A 39 9.24 -8.23 8.81
N ARG A 40 8.51 -8.51 9.90
CA ARG A 40 7.52 -9.60 9.91
C ARG A 40 6.18 -9.11 9.39
N ILE A 41 5.52 -9.94 8.59
CA ILE A 41 4.17 -9.72 8.07
C ILE A 41 3.31 -10.96 8.31
N TYR A 42 2.00 -10.78 8.27
CA TYR A 42 1.11 -11.90 7.96
C TYR A 42 1.19 -12.20 6.47
N THR A 43 1.18 -13.46 6.10
CA THR A 43 1.08 -13.91 4.71
C THR A 43 -0.34 -14.34 4.43
N LEU A 44 -0.91 -15.18 5.28
CA LEU A 44 -2.33 -15.51 5.24
C LEU A 44 -3.14 -14.56 6.12
N ASP A 45 -4.44 -14.42 5.83
CA ASP A 45 -5.35 -13.67 6.70
C ASP A 45 -5.29 -14.25 8.14
N PRO A 46 -5.17 -13.41 9.19
CA PRO A 46 -5.10 -13.88 10.58
C PRO A 46 -6.30 -14.74 11.01
N SER A 47 -7.43 -14.63 10.32
CA SER A 47 -8.60 -15.49 10.52
C SER A 47 -8.45 -16.91 9.97
N VAL A 48 -7.40 -17.21 9.19
CA VAL A 48 -7.22 -18.51 8.55
C VAL A 48 -6.30 -19.42 9.38
N SER A 49 -5.12 -18.97 9.85
CA SER A 49 -4.29 -19.74 10.81
C SER A 49 -3.00 -19.05 11.27
N ASP A 50 -2.61 -19.23 12.55
CA ASP A 50 -1.28 -18.90 13.09
C ASP A 50 -0.24 -20.05 12.96
N ARG A 51 -0.54 -21.14 12.23
CA ARG A 51 0.36 -22.30 12.05
C ARG A 51 0.98 -22.34 10.64
N ILE A 52 2.27 -22.69 10.58
CA ILE A 52 3.19 -22.89 9.43
C ILE A 52 2.74 -22.21 8.13
N GLY A 53 3.42 -21.12 7.76
CA GLY A 53 3.19 -20.39 6.51
C GLY A 53 2.23 -19.19 6.60
N GLY A 54 1.73 -18.85 7.80
CA GLY A 54 0.87 -17.68 8.04
C GLY A 54 1.61 -16.38 8.41
N VAL A 55 2.91 -16.47 8.72
CA VAL A 55 3.79 -15.33 9.01
C VAL A 55 5.07 -15.50 8.20
N ALA A 56 5.58 -14.40 7.65
CA ALA A 56 6.88 -14.37 6.99
C ALA A 56 7.76 -13.20 7.44
N THR A 57 9.07 -13.39 7.44
CA THR A 57 10.07 -12.31 7.51
C THR A 57 10.44 -11.86 6.10
N VAL A 58 10.04 -10.64 5.74
CA VAL A 58 10.26 -10.06 4.42
C VAL A 58 11.38 -9.03 4.43
N ARG A 59 12.06 -8.89 3.29
CA ARG A 59 13.17 -7.95 3.09
C ARG A 59 12.68 -6.70 2.37
N VAL A 60 12.27 -5.70 3.13
CA VAL A 60 11.76 -4.43 2.60
C VAL A 60 12.94 -3.54 2.18
N PRO A 61 12.94 -2.90 0.99
CA PRO A 61 13.98 -1.96 0.60
C PRO A 61 14.25 -0.94 1.69
N TYR A 62 15.52 -0.77 2.08
CA TYR A 62 15.86 0.13 3.17
C TYR A 62 15.74 1.59 2.73
N GLU A 63 15.00 2.37 3.53
CA GLU A 63 15.05 3.82 3.59
C GLU A 63 15.00 4.27 5.04
N LYS A 64 15.49 5.48 5.38
CA LYS A 64 15.31 6.03 6.73
C LYS A 64 13.88 6.55 6.87
N LEU A 65 13.20 6.18 7.96
CA LEU A 65 11.80 6.54 8.20
C LEU A 65 11.65 7.50 9.37
N GLU A 66 10.61 8.34 9.31
CA GLU A 66 10.08 9.01 10.50
C GLU A 66 9.02 8.12 11.17
N PRO A 67 8.76 8.30 12.48
CA PRO A 67 7.75 7.53 13.20
C PRO A 67 6.35 7.62 12.57
N GLY A 68 5.63 6.50 12.57
CA GLY A 68 4.38 6.33 11.82
C GLY A 68 4.62 5.80 10.41
N PRO A 69 5.58 4.89 10.21
CA PRO A 69 6.39 4.74 9.00
C PRO A 69 6.15 5.78 7.89
N ILE A 70 6.91 6.88 7.93
CA ILE A 70 6.87 7.91 6.89
C ILE A 70 8.16 7.87 6.09
N GLY A 71 8.06 7.48 4.82
CA GLY A 71 9.18 7.33 3.91
C GLY A 71 9.12 8.28 2.72
N SER A 72 9.80 7.90 1.64
CA SER A 72 9.80 8.62 0.37
C SER A 72 8.53 8.40 -0.45
N LEU A 73 7.97 7.18 -0.40
CA LEU A 73 6.83 6.76 -1.21
C LEU A 73 5.51 6.69 -0.44
N PHE A 74 5.57 6.33 0.84
CA PHE A 74 4.41 6.05 1.66
C PHE A 74 4.43 6.87 2.96
N LYS A 75 3.25 7.29 3.40
CA LYS A 75 3.02 7.93 4.71
C LYS A 75 1.92 7.16 5.43
N VAL A 76 2.26 6.43 6.49
CA VAL A 76 1.24 5.67 7.24
C VAL A 76 0.60 6.57 8.30
N ILE A 77 -0.74 6.65 8.30
CA ILE A 77 -1.51 7.46 9.26
C ILE A 77 -2.51 6.57 9.98
N SER A 78 -2.42 6.51 11.30
CA SER A 78 -3.23 5.62 12.16
C SER A 78 -4.16 6.38 13.12
N ASP A 79 -4.55 7.60 12.75
CA ASP A 79 -5.45 8.48 13.50
C ASP A 79 -6.84 7.87 13.75
N GLY A 80 -7.34 7.06 12.82
CA GLY A 80 -8.64 6.37 12.90
C GLY A 80 -8.66 5.11 13.78
N ALA A 81 -7.58 4.77 14.47
CA ALA A 81 -7.49 3.53 15.26
C ALA A 81 -8.60 3.44 16.34
N PRO A 82 -9.30 2.29 16.45
CA PRO A 82 -10.26 2.07 17.53
C PRO A 82 -9.55 2.08 18.89
N LYS A 83 -10.26 2.44 19.96
CA LYS A 83 -9.68 2.67 21.31
C LYS A 83 -8.73 1.55 21.77
N ILE A 84 -9.06 0.29 21.50
CA ILE A 84 -8.26 -0.88 21.91
C ILE A 84 -6.97 -1.06 21.09
N LEU A 85 -6.90 -0.49 19.89
CA LEU A 85 -5.73 -0.54 19.00
C LEU A 85 -4.99 0.80 18.93
N ARG A 86 -5.36 1.80 19.74
CA ARG A 86 -4.62 3.07 19.78
C ARG A 86 -3.19 2.82 20.26
N HIS A 87 -2.25 3.46 19.58
CA HIS A 87 -0.83 3.27 19.83
C HIS A 87 -0.05 4.56 19.59
N GLN A 88 1.17 4.62 20.13
CA GLN A 88 2.14 5.64 19.74
C GLN A 88 2.67 5.38 18.33
N PRO A 89 3.05 6.42 17.56
CA PRO A 89 3.63 6.25 16.23
C PRO A 89 4.75 5.21 16.24
N LEU A 90 4.68 4.26 15.31
CA LEU A 90 5.66 3.19 15.20
C LEU A 90 6.97 3.73 14.64
N ASP A 91 8.07 3.62 15.38
CA ASP A 91 9.41 3.97 14.88
C ASP A 91 10.14 2.71 14.39
N LEU A 92 10.14 2.48 13.08
CA LEU A 92 10.83 1.35 12.47
C LEU A 92 12.36 1.52 12.38
N ASP A 93 12.90 2.69 12.75
CA ASP A 93 14.35 2.93 12.88
C ASP A 93 14.83 2.80 14.34
N ASP A 94 13.95 2.40 15.27
CA ASP A 94 14.33 1.99 16.62
C ASP A 94 15.32 0.80 16.55
N PRO A 95 16.50 0.89 17.20
CA PRO A 95 17.50 -0.18 17.19
C PRO A 95 16.96 -1.56 17.61
N TYR A 96 16.02 -1.60 18.56
CA TYR A 96 15.38 -2.84 19.00
C TYR A 96 14.57 -3.46 17.86
N LEU A 97 13.79 -2.68 17.11
CA LEU A 97 13.01 -3.20 15.98
C LEU A 97 13.90 -3.61 14.80
N LEU A 98 14.96 -2.84 14.53
CA LEU A 98 15.94 -3.19 13.49
C LEU A 98 16.62 -4.54 13.78
N LEU A 99 17.02 -4.78 15.03
CA LEU A 99 17.67 -6.03 15.44
C LEU A 99 16.70 -7.20 15.58
N SER A 100 15.42 -6.93 15.84
CA SER A 100 14.40 -7.97 16.06
C SER A 100 13.58 -8.33 14.83
N SER A 101 13.90 -7.78 13.65
CA SER A 101 13.09 -7.95 12.42
C SER A 101 11.66 -7.39 12.54
N GLY A 102 11.54 -6.24 13.18
CA GLY A 102 10.27 -5.58 13.47
C GLY A 102 9.45 -6.27 14.56
N LEU A 103 8.24 -5.76 14.74
CA LEU A 103 7.24 -6.27 15.67
C LEU A 103 6.82 -7.69 15.30
N ARG A 104 6.51 -8.49 16.32
CA ARG A 104 5.86 -9.79 16.13
C ARG A 104 4.41 -9.59 15.68
N PRO A 105 3.92 -10.35 14.67
CA PRO A 105 2.54 -10.29 14.25
C PRO A 105 1.57 -10.56 15.40
N SER A 106 0.60 -9.68 15.57
CA SER A 106 -0.50 -9.83 16.52
C SER A 106 -1.65 -8.92 16.11
N PRO A 107 -2.89 -9.43 15.97
CA PRO A 107 -4.02 -8.58 15.60
C PRO A 107 -4.38 -7.57 16.70
N ALA A 108 -4.07 -7.92 17.96
CA ALA A 108 -4.31 -7.08 19.13
C ALA A 108 -3.25 -6.00 19.34
N ASN A 109 -2.10 -6.07 18.65
CA ASN A 109 -1.07 -5.04 18.73
C ASN A 109 -1.33 -3.94 17.69
N GLY A 110 -1.85 -2.79 18.13
CA GLY A 110 -2.10 -1.64 17.24
C GLY A 110 -0.89 -1.21 16.41
N GLN A 111 0.33 -1.27 16.95
CA GLN A 111 1.54 -0.87 16.22
C GLN A 111 1.91 -1.83 15.10
N PHE A 112 1.44 -3.08 15.14
CA PHE A 112 1.74 -4.05 14.09
C PHE A 112 1.01 -3.72 12.78
N HIS A 113 -0.17 -3.08 12.82
CA HIS A 113 -0.95 -2.74 11.62
C HIS A 113 -0.20 -1.76 10.70
N PRO A 114 0.40 -0.65 11.19
CA PRO A 114 1.32 0.18 10.42
C PRO A 114 2.51 -0.58 9.81
N GLN A 115 3.14 -1.49 10.57
CA GLN A 115 4.26 -2.29 10.04
C GLN A 115 3.80 -3.16 8.87
N MET A 116 2.67 -3.83 9.05
CA MET A 116 2.07 -4.73 8.06
C MET A 116 1.80 -3.99 6.75
N VAL A 117 1.03 -2.89 6.80
CA VAL A 117 0.69 -2.17 5.57
C VAL A 117 1.91 -1.54 4.92
N TYR A 118 2.84 -0.97 5.69
CA TYR A 118 4.05 -0.37 5.14
C TYR A 118 4.92 -1.39 4.42
N ALA A 119 5.12 -2.56 5.04
CA ALA A 119 5.94 -3.62 4.49
C ALA A 119 5.36 -4.14 3.17
N VAL A 120 4.06 -4.49 3.15
CA VAL A 120 3.42 -5.04 1.95
C VAL A 120 3.36 -4.00 0.83
N CYS A 121 2.96 -2.74 1.13
CA CYS A 121 2.96 -1.67 0.14
C CYS A 121 4.35 -1.47 -0.52
N SER A 122 5.40 -1.48 0.31
CA SER A 122 6.78 -1.30 -0.16
C SER A 122 7.27 -2.46 -1.03
N LEU A 123 6.86 -3.69 -0.73
CA LEU A 123 7.20 -4.86 -1.53
C LEU A 123 6.45 -4.87 -2.87
N THR A 124 5.16 -4.54 -2.87
CA THR A 124 4.37 -4.39 -4.09
C THR A 124 4.98 -3.33 -5.01
N TYR A 125 5.34 -2.16 -4.46
CA TYR A 125 6.04 -1.13 -5.22
C TYR A 125 7.38 -1.63 -5.77
N ALA A 126 8.17 -2.32 -4.94
CA ALA A 126 9.48 -2.84 -5.35
C ALA A 126 9.37 -3.86 -6.50
N ALA A 127 8.34 -4.71 -6.49
CA ALA A 127 8.06 -5.66 -7.56
C ALA A 127 7.76 -4.94 -8.88
N PHE A 128 6.87 -3.93 -8.85
CA PHE A 128 6.55 -3.12 -10.01
C PHE A 128 7.76 -2.35 -10.54
N ARG A 129 8.53 -1.71 -9.66
CA ARG A 129 9.77 -1.00 -10.02
C ARG A 129 10.76 -1.94 -10.70
N ARG A 130 10.93 -3.15 -10.16
CA ARG A 130 11.82 -4.17 -10.74
C ARG A 130 11.35 -4.60 -12.12
N ALA A 131 10.05 -4.86 -12.29
CA ALA A 131 9.47 -5.30 -13.56
C ALA A 131 9.52 -4.23 -14.65
N LEU A 132 9.25 -2.97 -14.29
CA LEU A 132 9.21 -1.85 -15.25
C LEU A 132 10.56 -1.17 -15.46
N GLY A 133 11.55 -1.43 -14.59
CA GLY A 133 12.86 -0.79 -14.65
C GLY A 133 12.84 0.72 -14.36
N ARG A 134 11.76 1.23 -13.76
CA ARG A 134 11.58 2.65 -13.44
C ARG A 134 10.73 2.86 -12.21
N ASP A 135 10.87 4.03 -11.59
CA ASP A 135 9.98 4.47 -10.52
C ASP A 135 8.61 4.92 -11.07
N ILE A 136 7.60 4.73 -10.23
CA ILE A 136 6.19 5.00 -10.52
C ILE A 136 5.72 6.09 -9.56
N SER A 137 4.96 7.03 -10.09
CA SER A 137 4.34 8.11 -9.34
C SER A 137 2.94 7.77 -8.92
N TRP A 138 2.51 8.37 -7.83
CA TRP A 138 1.13 8.30 -7.40
C TRP A 138 0.26 9.25 -8.22
N ALA A 139 -0.97 8.81 -8.47
CA ALA A 139 -2.00 9.60 -9.10
C ALA A 139 -2.82 10.29 -8.00
N THR A 140 -2.27 11.33 -7.38
CA THR A 140 -3.01 12.15 -6.39
C THR A 140 -3.37 13.51 -6.97
N ASN A 141 -4.38 14.17 -6.41
CA ASN A 141 -4.78 15.52 -6.78
C ASN A 141 -3.96 16.62 -6.09
N ASP A 142 -3.02 16.25 -5.21
CA ASP A 142 -2.12 17.20 -4.54
C ASP A 142 -0.98 17.63 -5.48
N ASP A 143 -1.02 18.89 -5.93
CA ASP A 143 0.00 19.53 -6.76
C ASP A 143 0.93 20.43 -5.92
N SER A 144 0.93 20.32 -4.59
CA SER A 144 1.85 21.07 -3.74
C SER A 144 3.30 20.67 -4.04
N ALA A 145 4.08 21.60 -4.57
CA ALA A 145 5.46 21.37 -5.01
C ALA A 145 6.46 21.23 -3.84
N ASP A 146 6.04 21.53 -2.61
CA ASP A 146 6.92 21.65 -1.45
C ASP A 146 7.12 20.32 -0.70
N GLU A 147 6.19 19.36 -0.81
CA GLU A 147 6.32 18.04 -0.17
C GLU A 147 6.56 16.90 -1.19
N PRO A 148 7.33 15.85 -0.81
CA PRO A 148 7.44 14.66 -1.62
C PRO A 148 6.06 14.03 -1.86
N LEU A 149 5.75 13.68 -3.11
CA LEU A 149 4.51 13.00 -3.46
C LEU A 149 4.48 11.60 -2.83
N ARG A 150 3.67 11.43 -1.78
CA ARG A 150 3.51 10.18 -1.03
C ARG A 150 2.08 9.68 -1.12
N LEU A 151 1.90 8.36 -1.18
CA LEU A 151 0.60 7.74 -0.99
C LEU A 151 0.34 7.62 0.51
N ILE A 152 -0.81 8.13 0.96
CA ILE A 152 -1.23 7.98 2.36
C ILE A 152 -1.76 6.56 2.54
N VAL A 153 -1.37 5.90 3.62
CA VAL A 153 -1.83 4.54 3.93
C VAL A 153 -2.49 4.57 5.30
N ARG A 154 -3.77 4.23 5.37
CA ARG A 154 -4.57 4.27 6.60
C ARG A 154 -4.95 2.85 7.03
N PRO A 155 -4.22 2.22 7.97
CA PRO A 155 -4.57 0.89 8.47
C PRO A 155 -5.96 0.85 9.14
N PHE A 156 -6.45 2.02 9.57
CA PHE A 156 -7.74 2.19 10.25
C PHE A 156 -8.53 3.32 9.59
N GLY A 157 -8.81 3.21 8.29
CA GLY A 157 -9.43 4.28 7.51
C GLY A 157 -10.91 4.48 7.80
N ALA A 158 -11.68 3.40 7.97
CA ALA A 158 -13.12 3.50 8.26
C ALA A 158 -13.66 2.24 8.95
N ARG A 159 -14.80 2.39 9.66
CA ARG A 159 -15.45 1.25 10.34
C ARG A 159 -16.38 0.47 9.40
N VAL A 160 -15.80 -0.20 8.40
CA VAL A 160 -16.50 -0.91 7.32
C VAL A 160 -15.80 -2.24 7.02
N ALA A 161 -16.54 -3.22 6.50
CA ALA A 161 -15.97 -4.49 6.03
C ALA A 161 -15.48 -4.38 4.57
N ASN A 162 -14.57 -3.46 4.32
CA ASN A 162 -13.99 -3.22 3.00
C ASN A 162 -12.59 -2.58 3.11
N ALA A 163 -11.88 -2.49 2.00
CA ALA A 163 -10.73 -1.61 1.80
C ALA A 163 -10.90 -0.86 0.47
N GLY A 164 -10.04 0.10 0.19
CA GLY A 164 -10.09 0.79 -1.10
C GLY A 164 -8.95 1.78 -1.30
N TYR A 165 -8.46 1.86 -2.52
CA TYR A 165 -7.71 3.00 -3.04
C TYR A 165 -8.66 4.13 -3.46
N SER A 166 -8.36 5.37 -3.03
CA SER A 166 -9.00 6.58 -3.54
C SER A 166 -7.98 7.51 -4.18
N ARG A 167 -8.16 7.78 -5.47
CA ARG A 167 -7.39 8.80 -6.20
C ARG A 167 -7.62 10.19 -5.62
N GLU A 168 -8.87 10.52 -5.33
CA GLU A 168 -9.30 11.84 -4.88
C GLU A 168 -8.73 12.17 -3.51
N ALA A 169 -8.72 11.20 -2.60
CA ALA A 169 -8.11 11.34 -1.28
C ALA A 169 -6.58 11.12 -1.29
N GLY A 170 -6.05 10.50 -2.35
CA GLY A 170 -4.64 10.13 -2.44
C GLY A 170 -4.24 9.09 -1.38
N ASP A 171 -5.15 8.18 -1.04
CA ASP A 171 -4.94 7.24 0.05
C ASP A 171 -5.38 5.79 -0.23
N LEU A 172 -4.79 4.88 0.53
CA LEU A 172 -5.28 3.52 0.75
C LEU A 172 -6.00 3.52 2.10
N SER A 173 -7.28 3.15 2.11
CA SER A 173 -8.11 3.15 3.30
C SER A 173 -8.54 1.73 3.64
N PHE A 174 -8.02 1.21 4.75
CA PHE A 174 -8.34 -0.14 5.22
C PHE A 174 -9.41 -0.09 6.32
N GLY A 175 -10.47 -0.85 6.11
CA GLY A 175 -11.58 -0.95 7.04
C GLY A 175 -11.32 -1.85 8.24
N PHE A 176 -12.06 -1.60 9.31
CA PHE A 176 -12.13 -2.49 10.47
C PHE A 176 -13.57 -2.65 10.96
N PHE A 177 -13.91 -3.84 11.44
CA PHE A 177 -15.27 -4.20 11.86
C PHE A 177 -15.26 -5.31 12.90
N ASN A 178 -16.36 -5.45 13.64
CA ASN A 178 -16.47 -6.49 14.65
C ASN A 178 -16.70 -7.86 13.99
N ALA A 179 -16.01 -8.89 14.48
CA ALA A 179 -16.29 -10.27 14.12
C ALA A 179 -17.75 -10.61 14.46
N GLY A 180 -18.45 -11.24 13.51
CA GLY A 180 -19.82 -11.70 13.73
C GLY A 180 -19.92 -12.78 14.83
N LYS A 181 -21.15 -13.11 15.24
CA LYS A 181 -21.42 -14.11 16.30
C LYS A 181 -20.89 -15.53 15.98
N LYS A 182 -20.56 -15.82 14.73
CA LYS A 182 -19.94 -17.08 14.30
C LYS A 182 -18.43 -16.90 14.27
N ARG A 183 -17.69 -17.77 14.97
CA ARG A 183 -16.21 -17.79 14.95
C ARG A 183 -15.72 -17.97 13.52
N ALA A 184 -15.00 -17.00 12.99
CA ALA A 184 -14.12 -17.17 11.84
C ALA A 184 -12.68 -17.22 12.37
N GLY A 185 -12.11 -18.43 12.44
CA GLY A 185 -10.72 -18.62 12.84
C GLY A 185 -10.39 -18.38 14.31
N PHE A 186 -9.17 -17.83 14.52
CA PHE A 186 -8.59 -17.45 15.81
C PHE A 186 -9.12 -16.11 16.35
N THR A 187 -10.01 -15.45 15.61
CA THR A 187 -10.63 -14.20 16.04
C THR A 187 -11.45 -14.44 17.30
N LEU A 188 -11.13 -13.73 18.38
CA LEU A 188 -11.89 -13.76 19.62
C LEU A 188 -13.37 -13.44 19.32
N ARG A 189 -14.29 -14.07 20.09
CA ARG A 189 -15.71 -13.65 20.10
C ARG A 189 -15.72 -12.17 20.48
N ASP A 190 -16.34 -11.32 19.65
CA ASP A 190 -16.34 -9.86 19.77
C ASP A 190 -14.98 -9.16 19.46
N GLY A 191 -14.06 -9.83 18.75
CA GLY A 191 -12.81 -9.24 18.27
C GLY A 191 -12.99 -8.28 17.08
N ILE A 192 -12.05 -7.36 16.91
CA ILE A 192 -12.00 -6.47 15.74
C ILE A 192 -11.20 -7.15 14.62
N ILE A 193 -11.81 -7.27 13.45
CA ILE A 193 -11.15 -7.67 12.20
C ILE A 193 -10.69 -6.40 11.49
N CYS A 194 -9.45 -6.37 11.03
CA CYS A 194 -8.87 -5.26 10.28
C CYS A 194 -8.38 -5.77 8.94
N THR A 195 -8.87 -5.21 7.83
CA THR A 195 -8.44 -5.61 6.49
C THR A 195 -6.97 -5.26 6.22
N ALA A 196 -6.42 -4.29 6.97
CA ALA A 196 -5.00 -3.92 6.99
C ALA A 196 -4.04 -5.07 7.38
N LEU A 197 -4.55 -6.15 7.99
CA LEU A 197 -3.76 -7.34 8.33
C LEU A 197 -3.77 -8.42 7.25
N SER A 198 -4.59 -8.27 6.22
CA SER A 198 -4.59 -9.19 5.07
C SER A 198 -3.54 -8.76 4.07
N HIS A 199 -2.54 -9.61 3.84
CA HIS A 199 -1.52 -9.38 2.81
C HIS A 199 -2.16 -9.09 1.45
N ASP A 200 -3.12 -9.91 1.05
CA ASP A 200 -3.70 -9.85 -0.29
C ASP A 200 -4.51 -8.57 -0.49
N ILE A 201 -5.30 -8.16 0.51
CA ILE A 201 -6.04 -6.89 0.43
C ILE A 201 -5.06 -5.72 0.32
N VAL A 202 -3.98 -5.69 1.12
CA VAL A 202 -3.00 -4.59 1.04
C VAL A 202 -2.30 -4.57 -0.32
N ALA A 203 -1.90 -5.73 -0.84
CA ALA A 203 -1.25 -5.84 -2.14
C ALA A 203 -2.20 -5.47 -3.29
N HIS A 204 -3.46 -5.89 -3.22
CA HIS A 204 -4.52 -5.58 -4.17
C HIS A 204 -4.75 -4.06 -4.26
N GLU A 205 -5.02 -3.41 -3.13
CA GLU A 205 -5.28 -1.95 -3.12
C GLU A 205 -4.05 -1.13 -3.53
N THR A 206 -2.85 -1.56 -3.13
CA THR A 206 -1.61 -0.93 -3.59
C THR A 206 -1.45 -1.05 -5.10
N THR A 207 -1.91 -2.16 -5.70
CA THR A 207 -1.87 -2.37 -7.14
C THR A 207 -2.80 -1.41 -7.87
N HIS A 208 -4.00 -1.13 -7.34
CA HIS A 208 -4.86 -0.07 -7.91
C HIS A 208 -4.16 1.29 -7.97
N ALA A 209 -3.50 1.69 -6.86
CA ALA A 209 -2.74 2.94 -6.82
C ALA A 209 -1.57 2.96 -7.81
N LEU A 210 -0.86 1.84 -7.94
CA LEU A 210 0.25 1.69 -8.89
C LEU A 210 -0.23 1.76 -10.34
N LEU A 211 -1.28 1.00 -10.70
CA LEU A 211 -1.86 1.01 -12.04
C LEU A 211 -2.34 2.41 -12.41
N ASP A 212 -3.07 3.08 -11.51
CA ASP A 212 -3.47 4.47 -11.74
C ASP A 212 -2.25 5.36 -12.00
N GLY A 213 -1.18 5.19 -11.23
CA GLY A 213 0.09 5.87 -11.42
C GLY A 213 0.81 5.65 -12.76
N LEU A 214 0.54 4.54 -13.47
CA LEU A 214 1.27 4.17 -14.68
C LEU A 214 0.97 5.06 -15.88
N ARG A 215 -0.30 5.46 -16.06
CA ARG A 215 -0.77 6.20 -17.24
C ARG A 215 -1.93 7.11 -16.87
N SER A 216 -1.95 8.30 -17.47
CA SER A 216 -3.12 9.19 -17.38
C SER A 216 -4.39 8.49 -17.87
N LEU A 217 -5.49 8.75 -17.16
CA LEU A 217 -6.83 8.24 -17.44
C LEU A 217 -6.95 6.70 -17.38
N PHE A 218 -6.00 5.99 -16.76
CA PHE A 218 -6.03 4.53 -16.80
C PHE A 218 -7.18 3.93 -15.98
N LEU A 219 -7.61 4.60 -14.90
CA LEU A 219 -8.84 4.24 -14.20
C LEU A 219 -10.13 4.71 -14.89
N ASN A 220 -10.07 5.47 -15.98
CA ASN A 220 -11.31 5.94 -16.60
C ASN A 220 -12.02 4.74 -17.21
N PRO A 221 -13.26 4.42 -16.80
CA PRO A 221 -13.98 3.25 -17.27
C PRO A 221 -14.54 3.50 -18.67
N THR A 222 -13.66 3.49 -19.67
CA THR A 222 -14.03 3.70 -21.07
C THR A 222 -14.85 2.53 -21.63
N ASN A 223 -14.75 1.36 -20.99
CA ASN A 223 -15.58 0.18 -21.18
C ASN A 223 -15.55 -0.66 -19.89
N VAL A 224 -16.32 -1.76 -19.85
CA VAL A 224 -16.43 -2.66 -18.69
C VAL A 224 -15.14 -3.44 -18.40
N ASP A 225 -14.29 -3.64 -19.41
CA ASP A 225 -13.07 -4.43 -19.28
C ASP A 225 -11.96 -3.65 -18.54
N VAL A 226 -11.99 -2.32 -18.56
CA VAL A 226 -11.02 -1.50 -17.82
C VAL A 226 -11.08 -1.78 -16.31
N PRO A 227 -12.21 -1.57 -15.60
CA PRO A 227 -12.28 -1.90 -14.18
C PRO A 227 -12.07 -3.41 -13.94
N ALA A 228 -12.59 -4.29 -14.80
CA ALA A 228 -12.39 -5.73 -14.65
C ALA A 228 -10.90 -6.13 -14.74
N PHE A 229 -10.13 -5.48 -15.62
CA PHE A 229 -8.68 -5.66 -15.70
C PHE A 229 -8.00 -5.20 -14.42
N HIS A 230 -8.39 -4.04 -13.88
CA HIS A 230 -7.81 -3.53 -12.64
C HIS A 230 -8.03 -4.50 -11.47
N GLU A 231 -9.26 -4.98 -11.27
CA GLU A 231 -9.57 -5.97 -10.23
C GLU A 231 -8.78 -7.27 -10.43
N GLY A 232 -8.88 -7.88 -11.61
CA GLY A 232 -8.24 -9.16 -11.89
C GLY A 232 -6.71 -9.10 -11.86
N PHE A 233 -6.11 -7.98 -12.29
CA PHE A 233 -4.67 -7.79 -12.23
C PHE A 233 -4.19 -7.57 -10.78
N SER A 234 -4.94 -6.81 -9.98
CA SER A 234 -4.67 -6.64 -8.54
C SER A 234 -4.69 -7.97 -7.79
N ASP A 235 -5.64 -8.86 -8.10
CA ASP A 235 -5.70 -10.21 -7.53
C ASP A 235 -4.49 -11.07 -7.94
N LEU A 236 -4.11 -11.04 -9.22
CA LEU A 236 -2.93 -11.76 -9.70
C LEU A 236 -1.65 -11.29 -9.01
N VAL A 237 -1.49 -9.98 -8.82
CA VAL A 237 -0.34 -9.42 -8.10
C VAL A 237 -0.33 -9.89 -6.65
N ALA A 238 -1.45 -9.82 -5.94
CA ALA A 238 -1.57 -10.27 -4.55
C ALA A 238 -1.17 -11.75 -4.39
N ILE A 239 -1.69 -12.61 -5.27
CA ILE A 239 -1.35 -14.04 -5.29
C ILE A 239 0.12 -14.27 -5.65
N PHE A 240 0.67 -13.58 -6.65
CA PHE A 240 2.05 -13.82 -7.06
C PHE A 240 3.09 -13.31 -6.07
N LEU A 241 2.78 -12.26 -5.32
CA LEU A 241 3.67 -11.78 -4.25
C LEU A 241 3.88 -12.83 -3.15
N HIS A 242 2.87 -13.65 -2.84
CA HIS A 242 3.01 -14.76 -1.90
C HIS A 242 4.16 -15.71 -2.27
N PHE A 243 4.32 -16.04 -3.55
CA PHE A 243 5.38 -16.94 -4.02
C PHE A 243 6.78 -16.33 -3.95
N THR A 244 6.90 -15.05 -3.61
CA THR A 244 8.20 -14.39 -3.43
C THR A 244 8.75 -14.56 -2.01
N TYR A 245 7.96 -15.10 -1.07
CA TYR A 245 8.34 -15.25 0.32
C TYR A 245 8.89 -16.66 0.59
N PRO A 246 10.20 -16.80 0.93
CA PRO A 246 10.81 -18.12 1.13
C PRO A 246 10.21 -18.95 2.27
N GLU A 247 9.50 -18.31 3.20
CA GLU A 247 8.86 -18.95 4.35
C GLU A 247 7.45 -19.47 4.03
N VAL A 248 6.93 -19.20 2.81
CA VAL A 248 5.61 -19.62 2.32
C VAL A 248 5.71 -20.76 1.30
N VAL A 249 6.87 -20.93 0.63
CA VAL A 249 7.11 -21.91 -0.45
C VAL A 249 7.97 -23.07 0.03
#